data_AF-A0A9D0ZVN9-F1
#
_entry.id   AF-A0A9D0ZVN9-F1
#
_cell.length_a   1.000
_cell.length_b   1.000
_cell.length_c   1.000
_cell.angle_alpha   90.00
_cell.angle_beta   90.00
_cell.angle_gamma   90.00
#
_symmetry.space_group_name_H-M   'P 1'
#
loop_
_entity.id
_entity.type
_entity.pdbx_description
1 polymer ?
#
loop_
_entity_poly.entity_id
_entity_poly.type
_entity_poly.pdbx_seq_one_letter_code
_entity_poly.pdbx_strand_id
1 'polypeptide(L)'
;MCQIAFSVPDEVLFDTKMSREQANQFARRYVALGFYKQNGVSIGYCSQIAGMTEEEFIKYLGQNEISIFQFDDKEEFLEELGHA
;
A
#
# COMPACT_ATOMS: atom_id res chain seq x y z
N MET A 1 7.70 -15.68 8.86
CA MET A 1 6.52 -14.97 8.30
C MET A 1 5.45 -14.93 9.38
N CYS A 2 4.86 -13.77 9.64
CA CYS A 2 3.75 -13.62 10.58
C CYS A 2 2.42 -13.70 9.80
N GLN A 3 1.38 -14.29 10.38
CA GLN A 3 0.05 -14.37 9.77
C GLN A 3 -0.96 -13.61 10.62
N ILE A 4 -1.67 -12.66 10.00
CA ILE A 4 -2.77 -11.90 10.60
C ILE A 4 -4.06 -12.34 9.91
N ALA A 5 -5.07 -12.72 10.71
CA ALA A 5 -6.37 -13.14 10.20
C ALA A 5 -7.48 -12.50 11.03
N PHE A 6 -8.55 -12.09 10.34
CA PHE A 6 -9.77 -11.58 10.93
C PHE A 6 -10.95 -11.99 10.05
N SER A 7 -12.14 -12.06 10.64
CA SER A 7 -13.37 -12.37 9.92
C SER A 7 -14.03 -11.08 9.45
N VAL A 8 -14.46 -11.07 8.18
CA VAL A 8 -15.29 -10.01 7.60
C VAL A 8 -16.71 -10.58 7.46
N PRO A 9 -17.76 -9.85 7.88
CA PRO A 9 -19.14 -10.29 7.68
C PRO A 9 -19.46 -10.50 6.20
N ASP A 10 -20.20 -11.56 5.86
CA ASP A 10 -20.56 -11.88 4.47
C ASP A 10 -21.41 -10.77 3.83
N GLU A 11 -22.18 -10.03 4.64
CA GLU A 11 -22.94 -8.84 4.24
C GLU A 11 -22.07 -7.79 3.55
N VAL A 12 -20.81 -7.62 4.00
CA VAL A 12 -19.88 -6.68 3.37
C VAL A 12 -19.54 -7.12 1.96
N LEU A 13 -19.39 -8.43 1.70
CA LEU A 13 -19.12 -8.95 0.35
C LEU A 13 -20.36 -8.77 -0.54
N PHE A 14 -21.56 -8.96 0.01
CA PHE A 14 -22.81 -8.74 -0.73
C PHE A 14 -23.00 -7.26 -1.10
N ASP A 15 -22.82 -6.34 -0.16
CA ASP A 15 -22.99 -4.90 -0.36
C ASP A 15 -21.95 -4.33 -1.35
N THR A 16 -20.71 -4.78 -1.24
CA THR A 16 -19.61 -4.36 -2.13
C THR A 16 -19.58 -5.12 -3.47
N LYS A 17 -20.36 -6.20 -3.58
CA LYS A 17 -20.38 -7.13 -4.72
C LYS A 17 -19.00 -7.73 -5.03
N MET A 18 -18.19 -7.94 -3.99
CA MET A 18 -16.86 -8.52 -4.11
C MET A 18 -16.90 -10.04 -3.95
N SER A 19 -16.11 -10.75 -4.77
CA SER A 19 -15.73 -12.13 -4.45
C SER A 19 -14.82 -12.17 -3.22
N ARG A 20 -14.63 -13.37 -2.65
CA ARG A 20 -13.69 -13.57 -1.53
C ARG A 20 -12.26 -13.19 -1.90
N GLU A 21 -11.84 -13.52 -3.11
CA GLU A 21 -10.52 -13.19 -3.66
C GLU A 21 -10.37 -11.67 -3.82
N GLN A 22 -11.40 -10.99 -4.34
CA GLN A 22 -11.41 -9.54 -4.47
C GLN A 22 -11.34 -8.85 -3.10
N ALA A 23 -12.11 -9.32 -2.11
CA ALA A 23 -12.08 -8.81 -0.75
C ALA A 23 -10.72 -9.04 -0.07
N ASN A 24 -10.11 -10.21 -0.28
CA ASN A 24 -8.77 -10.50 0.24
C ASN A 24 -7.72 -9.57 -0.38
N GLN A 25 -7.76 -9.40 -1.70
CA GLN A 25 -6.86 -8.52 -2.45
C GLN A 25 -7.03 -7.05 -2.03
N PHE A 26 -8.27 -6.62 -1.79
CA PHE A 26 -8.60 -5.30 -1.26
C PHE A 26 -7.96 -5.09 0.13
N ALA A 27 -8.18 -6.03 1.05
CA ALA A 27 -7.61 -5.95 2.41
C ALA A 27 -6.08 -5.92 2.39
N ARG A 28 -5.45 -6.79 1.60
CA ARG A 28 -3.98 -6.83 1.41
C ARG A 28 -3.42 -5.49 0.96
N ARG A 29 -4.05 -4.87 -0.05
CA ARG A 29 -3.64 -3.57 -0.58
C ARG A 29 -3.77 -2.47 0.47
N TYR A 30 -4.88 -2.40 1.19
CA TYR A 30 -5.08 -1.41 2.24
C TYR A 30 -4.11 -1.56 3.41
N VAL A 31 -3.82 -2.79 3.82
CA VAL A 31 -2.81 -3.06 4.85
C VAL A 31 -1.42 -2.61 4.38
N ALA A 32 -1.04 -2.89 3.13
CA ALA A 32 0.22 -2.43 2.56
C ALA A 32 0.30 -0.89 2.48
N LEU A 33 -0.80 -0.21 2.11
CA LEU A 33 -0.86 1.26 2.13
C LEU A 33 -0.71 1.82 3.55
N GLY A 34 -1.36 1.19 4.53
CA GLY A 34 -1.24 1.57 5.94
C GLY A 34 0.21 1.51 6.41
N PHE A 35 0.90 0.39 6.16
CA PHE A 35 2.31 0.22 6.52
C PHE A 35 3.24 1.19 5.79
N TYR A 36 3.00 1.42 4.49
CA TYR A 36 3.80 2.37 3.74
C TYR A 36 3.61 3.80 4.30
N LYS A 37 2.36 4.27 4.38
CA LYS A 37 2.03 5.66 4.72
C LYS A 37 2.25 6.00 6.19
N GLN A 38 2.00 5.08 7.11
CA GLN A 38 2.01 5.37 8.56
C GLN A 38 3.30 4.93 9.25
N ASN A 39 4.01 3.94 8.69
CA ASN A 39 5.17 3.33 9.34
C ASN A 39 6.45 3.41 8.50
N GLY A 40 6.41 3.99 7.30
CA GLY A 40 7.57 4.10 6.42
C GLY A 40 8.14 2.77 5.96
N VAL A 41 7.31 1.72 5.89
CA VAL A 41 7.76 0.39 5.44
C VAL A 41 8.11 0.43 3.96
N SER A 42 9.22 -0.21 3.58
CA SER A 42 9.72 -0.17 2.21
C SER A 42 8.74 -0.71 1.16
N ILE A 43 8.88 -0.21 -0.07
CA ILE A 43 8.10 -0.63 -1.24
C ILE A 43 8.17 -2.15 -1.45
N GLY A 44 9.35 -2.75 -1.31
CA GLY A 44 9.55 -4.19 -1.50
C GLY A 44 8.76 -5.06 -0.52
N TYR A 45 8.64 -4.66 0.75
CA TYR A 45 7.81 -5.41 1.70
C TYR A 45 6.32 -5.15 1.49
N CYS A 46 5.94 -3.89 1.20
CA CYS A 46 4.56 -3.53 0.95
C CYS A 46 3.99 -4.19 -0.33
N SER A 47 4.79 -4.34 -1.38
CA SER A 47 4.39 -5.04 -2.61
C SER A 47 4.13 -6.54 -2.36
N GLN A 48 4.95 -7.20 -1.53
CA GLN A 48 4.74 -8.58 -1.10
C GLN A 48 3.44 -8.75 -0.29
N ILE A 49 3.15 -7.82 0.63
CA ILE A 49 1.89 -7.79 1.39
C ILE A 49 0.70 -7.55 0.46
N ALA A 50 0.85 -6.65 -0.50
CA ALA A 50 -0.18 -6.34 -1.48
C ALA A 50 -0.37 -7.46 -2.52
N GLY A 51 0.58 -8.40 -2.64
CA GLY A 51 0.50 -9.51 -3.59
C GLY A 51 0.70 -9.06 -5.04
N MET A 52 1.58 -8.09 -5.26
CA MET A 52 1.89 -7.52 -6.58
C MET A 52 3.40 -7.25 -6.68
N THR A 53 3.88 -6.97 -7.89
CA THR A 53 5.26 -6.53 -8.12
C THR A 53 5.50 -5.13 -7.54
N GLU A 54 6.77 -4.76 -7.35
CA GLU A 54 7.12 -3.40 -6.90
C GLU A 54 6.64 -2.32 -7.88
N GLU A 55 6.75 -2.57 -9.18
CA GLU A 55 6.27 -1.66 -10.23
C GLU A 55 4.75 -1.45 -10.14
N GLU A 56 3.98 -2.53 -9.96
CA GLU A 56 2.54 -2.45 -9.77
C GLU A 56 2.18 -1.72 -8.47
N PHE A 57 2.96 -1.92 -7.41
CA PHE A 57 2.73 -1.22 -6.15
C PHE A 57 3.01 0.28 -6.27
N ILE A 58 4.07 0.68 -6.99
CA ILE A 58 4.36 2.09 -7.29
C ILE A 58 3.20 2.73 -8.06
N LYS A 59 2.68 2.06 -9.08
CA LYS A 59 1.48 2.53 -9.81
C LYS A 59 0.28 2.65 -8.89
N TYR A 60 0.10 1.69 -7.98
CA TYR A 60 -0.99 1.69 -7.02
C TYR A 60 -0.86 2.85 -6.00
N LEU A 61 0.34 3.19 -5.53
CA LEU A 61 0.58 4.37 -4.70
C LEU A 61 0.15 5.65 -5.42
N GLY A 62 0.53 5.81 -6.69
CA GLY A 62 0.12 6.95 -7.52
C GLY A 62 -1.40 7.05 -7.70
N GLN A 63 -2.10 5.92 -7.88
CA GLN A 63 -3.56 5.87 -7.96
C GLN A 63 -4.28 6.28 -6.66
N ASN A 64 -3.61 6.16 -5.52
CA ASN A 64 -4.14 6.53 -4.20
C ASN A 64 -3.61 7.89 -3.72
N GLU A 65 -2.99 8.68 -4.60
CA GLU A 65 -2.41 10.00 -4.28
C GLU A 65 -1.38 9.93 -3.14
N ILE A 66 -0.66 8.81 -3.05
CA ILE A 66 0.42 8.62 -2.07
C ILE A 66 1.74 8.85 -2.79
N SER A 67 2.50 9.84 -2.31
CA SER A 67 3.85 10.11 -2.80
C SER A 67 4.74 8.89 -2.58
N ILE A 68 5.48 8.49 -3.62
CA ILE A 68 6.54 7.48 -3.52
C ILE A 68 7.79 8.03 -2.83
N PHE A 69 7.88 9.35 -2.75
CA PHE A 69 8.91 10.03 -1.98
C PHE A 69 8.37 10.24 -0.58
N GLN A 70 8.97 9.51 0.36
CA GLN A 70 8.87 9.85 1.77
C GLN A 70 10.03 10.80 2.04
N PHE A 71 9.79 12.09 1.81
CA PHE A 71 10.71 13.11 2.30
C PHE A 71 10.42 13.25 3.79
N ASP A 72 11.39 12.89 4.62
CA ASP A 72 11.30 13.14 6.05
C ASP A 72 11.27 14.66 6.33
N ASP A 73 11.84 15.45 5.41
CA ASP A 73 11.92 16.90 5.43
C ASP A 73 11.85 17.51 4.01
N LYS A 74 11.18 18.66 3.90
CA LYS A 74 11.20 19.52 2.71
C LYS A 74 12.63 19.95 2.33
N GLU A 75 13.54 20.05 3.28
CA GLU A 75 14.95 20.40 3.07
C GLU A 75 15.72 19.30 2.31
N GLU A 76 15.49 18.03 2.63
CA GLU A 76 16.09 16.88 1.92
C GLU A 76 15.65 16.84 0.44
N PHE A 77 14.37 17.14 0.18
CA PHE A 77 13.87 17.26 -1.19
C PHE A 77 14.53 18.40 -2.00
N LEU A 78 14.78 19.54 -1.35
CA LEU A 78 15.37 20.70 -2.01
C LEU A 78 16.88 20.51 -2.26
N GLU A 79 17.58 19.79 -1.39
CA GLU A 79 18.97 19.40 -1.61
C GLU A 79 19.11 18.49 -2.85
N GLU A 80 18.28 17.45 -2.98
CA GLU A 80 18.37 16.56 -4.15
C GLU A 80 18.08 17.27 -5.48
N LEU A 81 17.18 18.27 -5.50
CA LEU A 81 16.91 19.09 -6.68
C LEU A 81 18.07 20.01 -7.06
N GLY A 82 18.90 20.43 -6.10
CA GLY A 82 20.05 21.31 -6.33
C GLY A 82 21.27 20.61 -6.95
N HIS A 83 21.26 19.28 -6.98
CA HIS A 83 22.35 18.45 -7.52
C HIS A 83 22.07 17.89 -8.94
N ALA A 84 20.98 18.32 -9.59
CA ALA A 84 20.58 17.92 -10.95
C ALA A 84 21.01 18.92 -12.03
#